data_AF-A0A8T5RDA0-F1
#
_entry.id   AF-A0A8T5RDA0-F1
#
_cell.length_a   1.000
_cell.length_b   1.000
_cell.length_c   1.000
_cell.angle_alpha   90.00
_cell.angle_beta   90.00
_cell.angle_gamma   90.00
#
_symmetry.space_group_name_H-M   'P 1'
#
loop_
_entity.id
_entity.type
_entity.pdbx_description
1 polymer ?
#
loop_
_entity_poly.entity_id
_entity_poly.type
_entity_poly.pdbx_seq_one_letter_code
_entity_poly.pdbx_strand_id
1 'polypeptide(L)'
;LGAILTLLLGQSVSWISLPYGFELIGLIAITFMYTFFYGAGTNEEPGWRGFALPRLQSKFSPLIASIILGLIWGFWHTPIYLPQYSSLIQYGIFLLNTIKIAIILTWLYNRTGGSVLAAALLHTIGNITFEFLPSTLASELIQLGVMIVLILTDRMWKKKKELKSD
;
A
#
# COMPACT_ATOMS: atom_id res chain seq x y z
N LEU A 1 11.68 -13.67 -1.98
CA LEU A 1 11.32 -14.35 -0.71
C LEU A 1 9.93 -14.99 -0.77
N GLY A 2 8.87 -14.26 -1.17
CA GLY A 2 7.50 -14.81 -1.27
C GLY A 2 7.33 -15.99 -2.22
N ALA A 3 7.84 -15.91 -3.45
CA ALA A 3 7.79 -17.01 -4.42
C ALA A 3 8.55 -18.27 -3.92
N ILE A 4 9.70 -18.08 -3.26
CA ILE A 4 10.49 -19.17 -2.68
C ILE A 4 9.72 -19.84 -1.52
N LEU A 5 9.10 -19.05 -0.64
CA LEU A 5 8.24 -19.56 0.43
C LEU A 5 7.01 -20.31 -0.12
N THR A 6 6.41 -19.81 -1.20
CA THR A 6 5.27 -20.46 -1.86
C THR A 6 5.64 -21.79 -2.51
N LEU A 7 6.83 -21.88 -3.10
CA LEU A 7 7.39 -23.15 -3.59
C LEU A 7 7.71 -24.12 -2.44
N LEU A 8 8.26 -23.62 -1.32
CA LEU A 8 8.51 -24.41 -0.12
C LEU A 8 7.23 -24.92 0.54
N LEU A 9 6.10 -24.22 0.35
CA LEU A 9 4.77 -24.62 0.79
C LEU A 9 4.02 -25.48 -0.24
N GLY A 10 4.69 -25.93 -1.30
CA GLY A 10 4.14 -26.87 -2.29
C GLY A 10 3.12 -26.27 -3.25
N GLN A 11 3.03 -24.95 -3.36
CA GLN A 11 2.12 -24.28 -4.28
C GLN A 11 2.81 -23.99 -5.63
N SER A 12 2.06 -24.13 -6.72
CA SER A 12 2.54 -23.77 -8.06
C SER A 12 2.55 -22.25 -8.26
N VAL A 13 3.60 -21.75 -8.90
CA VAL A 13 3.72 -20.33 -9.30
C VAL A 13 3.67 -20.30 -10.83
N SER A 14 2.71 -19.58 -11.39
CA SER A 14 2.70 -19.31 -12.84
C SER A 14 3.81 -18.31 -13.16
N TRP A 15 4.86 -18.80 -13.80
CA TRP A 15 5.95 -17.95 -14.25
C TRP A 15 5.54 -17.22 -15.52
N ILE A 16 5.31 -15.91 -15.43
CA ILE A 16 5.38 -15.05 -16.61
C ILE A 16 6.81 -15.13 -17.12
N SER A 17 7.01 -15.35 -18.42
CA SER A 17 8.32 -15.30 -19.06
C SER A 17 8.85 -13.86 -19.07
N LEU A 18 9.37 -13.42 -17.92
CA LEU A 18 9.98 -12.11 -17.79
C LEU A 18 11.39 -12.13 -18.41
N PRO A 19 11.84 -11.01 -19.00
CA PRO A 19 13.25 -10.85 -19.34
C PRO A 19 14.12 -11.01 -18.09
N TYR A 20 15.40 -11.34 -18.28
CA TYR A 20 16.36 -11.57 -17.19
C TYR A 20 17.60 -10.68 -17.35
N GLY A 21 18.36 -10.49 -16.27
CA GLY A 21 19.56 -9.64 -16.29
C GLY A 21 19.24 -8.15 -16.48
N PHE A 22 20.02 -7.46 -17.31
CA PHE A 22 19.91 -6.00 -17.50
C PHE A 22 18.58 -5.55 -18.10
N GLU A 23 17.95 -6.39 -18.91
CA GLU A 23 16.64 -6.10 -19.51
C GLU A 23 15.54 -6.01 -18.44
N LEU A 24 15.58 -6.90 -17.44
CA LEU A 24 14.66 -6.86 -16.30
C LEU A 24 14.85 -5.58 -15.48
N ILE A 25 16.11 -5.18 -15.25
CA ILE A 25 16.43 -3.95 -14.53
C ILE A 25 15.90 -2.73 -15.30
N GLY A 26 16.11 -2.69 -16.61
CA GLY A 26 15.59 -1.63 -17.49
C GLY A 26 14.06 -1.55 -17.45
N LEU A 27 13.39 -2.70 -17.53
CA LEU A 27 11.93 -2.79 -17.46
C LEU A 27 11.41 -2.28 -16.11
N ILE A 28 11.96 -2.76 -14.99
CA ILE A 28 11.56 -2.29 -13.64
C ILE A 28 11.78 -0.78 -13.50
N ALA A 29 12.91 -0.25 -13.99
CA ALA A 29 13.20 1.18 -13.91
C ALA A 29 12.20 2.01 -14.72
N ILE A 30 11.88 1.59 -15.95
CA ILE A 30 10.90 2.27 -16.81
C ILE A 30 9.51 2.23 -16.18
N THR A 31 9.06 1.05 -15.72
CA THR A 31 7.75 0.91 -15.08
C THR A 31 7.69 1.74 -13.81
N PHE A 32 8.75 1.74 -12.99
CA PHE A 32 8.81 2.58 -11.79
C PHE A 32 8.67 4.06 -12.13
N MET A 33 9.43 4.57 -13.12
CA MET A 33 9.35 5.97 -13.55
C MET A 33 7.96 6.31 -14.06
N TYR A 34 7.36 5.43 -14.88
CA TYR A 34 6.01 5.63 -15.40
C TYR A 34 4.98 5.67 -14.26
N THR A 35 4.99 4.68 -13.37
CA THR A 35 4.07 4.59 -12.22
C THR A 35 4.25 5.76 -11.25
N PHE A 36 5.49 6.25 -11.07
CA PHE A 36 5.76 7.38 -10.19
C PHE A 36 5.22 8.69 -10.77
N PHE A 37 5.55 9.03 -12.02
CA PHE A 37 5.25 10.34 -12.61
C PHE A 37 3.86 10.44 -13.25
N TYR A 38 3.33 9.33 -13.76
CA TYR A 38 2.07 9.30 -14.51
C TYR A 38 1.01 8.41 -13.85
N GLY A 39 1.40 7.60 -12.88
CA GLY A 39 0.48 6.75 -12.12
C GLY A 39 0.28 7.25 -10.70
N ALA A 40 0.31 6.29 -9.78
CA ALA A 40 -0.08 6.46 -8.39
C ALA A 40 0.78 7.45 -7.58
N GLY A 41 2.08 7.57 -7.88
CA GLY A 41 3.01 8.34 -7.07
C GLY A 41 2.64 9.81 -6.97
N THR A 42 2.77 10.55 -8.09
CA THR A 42 2.56 12.00 -8.11
C THR A 42 1.11 12.40 -8.33
N ASN A 43 0.24 11.54 -8.85
CA ASN A 43 -1.16 11.92 -9.12
C ASN A 43 -2.10 11.63 -7.94
N GLU A 44 -1.82 10.63 -7.11
CA GLU A 44 -2.71 10.26 -6.00
C GLU A 44 -2.24 10.84 -4.65
N GLU A 45 -0.97 10.66 -4.30
CA GLU A 45 -0.48 10.98 -2.96
C GLU A 45 -0.58 12.47 -2.56
N PRO A 46 -0.42 13.46 -3.45
CA PRO A 46 -0.69 14.85 -3.09
C PRO A 46 -2.13 15.08 -2.63
N GLY A 47 -3.11 14.41 -3.24
CA GLY A 47 -4.51 14.47 -2.80
C GLY A 47 -4.73 13.73 -1.50
N TRP A 48 -4.27 12.48 -1.41
CA TRP A 48 -4.54 11.65 -0.25
C TRP A 48 -3.74 12.04 0.98
N ARG A 49 -2.42 12.21 0.85
CA ARG A 49 -1.50 12.45 1.97
C ARG A 49 -1.16 13.94 2.10
N GLY A 50 -1.16 14.70 1.00
CA GLY A 50 -0.98 16.15 1.03
C GLY A 50 -2.23 16.92 1.45
N PHE A 51 -3.44 16.43 1.16
CA PHE A 51 -4.69 17.16 1.44
C PHE A 51 -5.63 16.43 2.42
N ALA A 52 -6.05 15.20 2.12
CA ALA A 52 -7.12 14.53 2.87
C ALA A 52 -6.66 14.03 4.26
N LEU A 53 -5.52 13.34 4.32
CA LEU A 53 -5.00 12.72 5.54
C LEU A 53 -4.74 13.73 6.67
N PRO A 54 -4.10 14.89 6.46
CA PRO A 54 -3.88 15.87 7.53
C PRO A 54 -5.19 16.37 8.15
N ARG A 55 -6.22 16.56 7.32
CA ARG A 55 -7.57 16.95 7.76
C ARG A 55 -8.24 15.85 8.56
N LEU A 56 -8.13 14.59 8.14
CA LEU A 56 -8.64 13.45 8.90
C LEU A 56 -7.93 13.31 10.25
N GLN A 57 -6.59 13.40 10.27
CA GLN A 57 -5.80 13.31 11.51
C GLN A 57 -6.01 14.51 12.45
N SER A 58 -6.52 15.66 11.96
CA SER A 58 -6.95 16.76 12.82
C SER A 58 -8.12 16.39 13.72
N LYS A 59 -8.95 15.41 13.30
CA LYS A 59 -10.15 14.95 14.01
C LYS A 59 -9.92 13.60 14.69
N PHE A 60 -9.31 12.66 13.98
CA PHE A 60 -9.17 11.26 14.40
C PHE A 60 -7.71 10.88 14.71
N SER A 61 -7.50 9.71 15.33
CA SER A 61 -6.16 9.12 15.47
C SER A 61 -5.62 8.66 14.11
N PRO A 62 -4.30 8.49 13.94
CA PRO A 62 -3.71 8.01 12.69
C PRO A 62 -4.35 6.73 12.15
N LEU A 63 -4.67 5.77 13.02
CA LEU A 63 -5.30 4.51 12.63
C LEU A 63 -6.69 4.73 12.05
N ILE A 64 -7.56 5.47 12.76
CA ILE A 64 -8.93 5.73 12.30
C ILE A 64 -8.93 6.60 11.04
N ALA A 65 -8.06 7.62 10.98
CA ALA A 65 -7.88 8.43 9.79
C ALA A 65 -7.45 7.59 8.58
N SER A 66 -6.57 6.61 8.77
CA SER A 66 -6.13 5.69 7.71
C SER A 66 -7.24 4.77 7.23
N ILE A 67 -8.07 4.24 8.14
CA ILE A 67 -9.21 3.37 7.79
C ILE A 67 -10.23 4.14 6.96
N ILE A 68 -10.60 5.35 7.40
CA ILE A 68 -11.53 6.22 6.66
C ILE A 68 -10.95 6.54 5.28
N LEU A 69 -9.68 6.97 5.22
CA LEU A 69 -9.02 7.30 3.97
C LEU A 69 -8.93 6.08 3.04
N GLY A 70 -8.58 4.91 3.57
CA GLY A 70 -8.48 3.66 2.81
C GLY A 70 -9.82 3.22 2.22
N LEU A 71 -10.93 3.43 2.95
CA LEU A 71 -12.27 3.19 2.42
C LEU A 71 -12.61 4.16 1.28
N ILE A 72 -12.42 5.47 1.50
CA ILE A 72 -12.68 6.49 0.46
C ILE A 72 -11.84 6.19 -0.79
N TRP A 73 -10.57 5.87 -0.60
CA TRP A 73 -9.63 5.57 -1.66
C TRP A 73 -9.97 4.27 -2.40
N GLY A 74 -10.36 3.21 -1.68
CA GLY A 74 -10.82 1.96 -2.27
C GLY A 74 -12.12 2.12 -3.06
N PHE A 75 -13.06 2.94 -2.58
CA PHE A 75 -14.28 3.23 -3.33
C PHE A 75 -14.07 4.16 -4.52
N TRP A 76 -13.11 5.09 -4.46
CA TRP A 76 -12.72 5.90 -5.61
C TRP A 76 -12.28 5.03 -6.80
N HIS A 77 -11.70 3.87 -6.51
CA HIS A 77 -11.25 2.87 -7.46
C HIS A 77 -12.35 1.96 -8.04
N THR A 78 -13.57 1.99 -7.47
CA THR A 78 -14.69 1.12 -7.89
C THR A 78 -14.95 1.12 -9.39
N PRO A 79 -15.03 2.27 -10.09
CA PRO A 79 -15.38 2.29 -11.51
C PRO A 79 -14.38 1.50 -12.39
N ILE A 80 -13.12 1.44 -11.95
CA ILE A 80 -12.03 0.77 -12.69
C ILE A 80 -11.96 -0.72 -12.32
N TYR A 81 -12.04 -1.05 -11.04
CA TYR A 81 -11.73 -2.41 -10.56
C TYR A 81 -12.94 -3.29 -10.31
N LEU A 82 -14.12 -2.74 -10.01
CA LEU A 82 -15.31 -3.57 -9.79
C LEU A 82 -15.63 -4.50 -10.98
N PRO A 83 -15.51 -4.05 -12.25
CA PRO A 83 -15.72 -4.92 -13.40
C PRO A 83 -14.68 -6.04 -13.56
N GLN A 84 -13.53 -5.94 -12.89
CA GLN A 84 -12.43 -6.91 -12.98
C GLN A 84 -12.57 -8.07 -11.98
N TYR A 85 -13.46 -7.95 -10.99
CA TYR A 85 -13.67 -8.98 -9.97
C TYR A 85 -14.87 -9.86 -10.30
N SER A 86 -14.70 -11.18 -10.14
CA SER A 86 -15.76 -12.15 -10.44
C SER A 86 -16.76 -12.32 -9.28
N SER A 87 -16.53 -11.69 -8.13
CA SER A 87 -17.44 -11.71 -6.98
C SER A 87 -17.24 -10.53 -6.03
N LEU A 88 -18.27 -10.23 -5.23
CA LEU A 88 -18.20 -9.23 -4.16
C LEU A 88 -17.18 -9.58 -3.07
N ILE A 89 -16.88 -10.87 -2.87
CA ILE A 89 -15.87 -11.31 -1.91
C ILE A 89 -14.48 -10.84 -2.36
N GLN A 90 -14.13 -11.03 -3.64
CA GLN A 90 -12.85 -10.58 -4.18
C GLN A 90 -12.71 -9.05 -4.13
N TYR A 91 -13.79 -8.33 -4.44
CA TYR A 91 -13.82 -6.88 -4.29
C TYR A 91 -13.67 -6.43 -2.82
N GLY A 92 -14.28 -7.16 -1.89
CA GLY A 92 -14.10 -6.92 -0.45
C GLY A 92 -12.63 -7.11 -0.01
N ILE A 93 -11.95 -8.14 -0.52
CA ILE A 93 -10.52 -8.36 -0.27
C ILE A 93 -9.68 -7.19 -0.82
N PHE A 94 -10.01 -6.67 -2.00
CA PHE A 94 -9.37 -5.48 -2.55
C PHE A 94 -9.52 -4.25 -1.65
N LEU A 95 -10.73 -3.99 -1.13
CA LEU A 95 -10.95 -2.88 -0.20
C LEU A 95 -10.13 -3.05 1.08
N LEU A 96 -10.08 -4.27 1.64
CA LEU A 96 -9.26 -4.57 2.82
C LEU A 96 -7.76 -4.34 2.53
N ASN A 97 -7.27 -4.77 1.37
CA ASN A 97 -5.89 -4.53 0.95
C ASN A 97 -5.58 -3.04 0.80
N THR A 98 -6.52 -2.27 0.25
CA THR A 98 -6.38 -0.81 0.12
C THR A 98 -6.28 -0.13 1.48
N ILE A 99 -7.08 -0.56 2.46
CA ILE A 99 -6.99 -0.07 3.84
C ILE A 99 -5.64 -0.41 4.48
N LYS A 100 -5.14 -1.65 4.30
CA LYS A 100 -3.82 -2.06 4.82
C LYS A 100 -2.71 -1.14 4.30
N ILE A 101 -2.68 -0.91 2.98
CA ILE A 101 -1.70 -0.01 2.35
C ILE A 101 -1.87 1.42 2.86
N ALA A 102 -3.12 1.89 3.01
CA ALA A 102 -3.37 3.23 3.53
C ALA A 102 -2.81 3.46 4.94
N ILE A 103 -2.87 2.45 5.81
CA ILE A 103 -2.27 2.48 7.15
C ILE A 103 -0.74 2.56 7.07
N ILE A 104 -0.10 1.71 6.26
CA ILE A 104 1.36 1.70 6.11
C ILE A 104 1.88 3.03 5.56
N LEU A 105 1.23 3.58 4.53
CA LEU A 105 1.58 4.88 3.96
C LEU A 105 1.37 6.01 4.96
N THR A 106 0.30 5.96 5.76
CA THR A 106 0.06 6.95 6.82
C THR A 106 1.13 6.90 7.90
N TRP A 107 1.56 5.69 8.30
CA TRP A 107 2.66 5.52 9.23
C TRP A 107 3.94 6.17 8.69
N LEU A 108 4.33 5.88 7.45
CA LEU A 108 5.53 6.46 6.83
C LEU A 108 5.43 7.99 6.73
N TYR A 109 4.28 8.49 6.27
CA TYR A 109 4.00 9.93 6.21
C TYR A 109 4.21 10.60 7.57
N ASN A 110 3.69 10.01 8.64
CA ASN A 110 3.85 10.56 9.99
C ASN A 110 5.30 10.52 10.48
N ARG A 111 6.02 9.41 10.25
CA ARG A 111 7.42 9.23 10.66
C ARG A 111 8.39 10.13 9.91
N THR A 112 8.05 10.52 8.69
CA THR A 112 8.86 11.40 7.84
C THR A 112 8.52 12.88 8.03
N GLY A 113 7.70 13.23 9.02
CA GLY A 113 7.32 14.62 9.30
C GLY A 113 6.30 15.18 8.31
N GLY A 114 5.55 14.34 7.61
CA GLY A 114 4.54 14.72 6.63
C GLY A 114 5.05 14.73 5.18
N SER A 115 6.05 13.91 4.85
CA SER A 115 6.59 13.85 3.49
C SER A 115 5.63 13.12 2.55
N VAL A 116 4.98 13.88 1.66
CA VAL A 116 4.17 13.33 0.56
C VAL A 116 5.05 12.54 -0.41
N LEU A 117 6.27 13.01 -0.67
CA LEU A 117 7.21 12.32 -1.56
C LEU A 117 7.58 10.93 -1.04
N ALA A 118 7.82 10.78 0.27
CA ALA A 118 8.12 9.48 0.85
C ALA A 118 6.94 8.50 0.68
N ALA A 119 5.71 8.97 0.88
CA ALA A 119 4.51 8.17 0.63
C ALA A 119 4.37 7.79 -0.87
N ALA A 120 4.61 8.74 -1.78
CA ALA A 120 4.57 8.51 -3.24
C ALA A 120 5.58 7.46 -3.69
N LEU A 121 6.81 7.52 -3.17
CA LEU A 121 7.85 6.53 -3.47
C LEU A 121 7.44 5.15 -2.95
N LEU A 122 7.01 5.04 -1.69
CA LEU A 122 6.61 3.74 -1.14
C LEU A 122 5.38 3.15 -1.84
N HIS A 123 4.40 3.98 -2.18
CA HIS A 123 3.22 3.56 -2.94
C HIS A 123 3.63 3.04 -4.33
N THR A 124 4.51 3.76 -5.03
CA THR A 124 5.05 3.32 -6.33
C THR A 124 5.79 1.99 -6.19
N ILE A 125 6.67 1.85 -5.19
CA ILE A 125 7.38 0.59 -4.94
C ILE A 125 6.38 -0.55 -4.70
N GLY A 126 5.31 -0.30 -3.94
CA GLY A 126 4.23 -1.26 -3.72
C GLY A 126 3.60 -1.74 -5.03
N ASN A 127 3.19 -0.81 -5.90
CA ASN A 127 2.56 -1.15 -7.18
C ASN A 127 3.51 -1.93 -8.09
N ILE A 128 4.78 -1.52 -8.19
CA ILE A 128 5.80 -2.27 -8.93
C ILE A 128 6.00 -3.66 -8.33
N THR A 129 6.01 -3.79 -7.01
CA THR A 129 6.13 -5.10 -6.36
C THR A 129 4.97 -6.02 -6.75
N PHE A 130 3.73 -5.53 -6.74
CA PHE A 130 2.56 -6.31 -7.14
C PHE A 130 2.53 -6.66 -8.64
N GLU A 131 3.08 -5.80 -9.49
CA GLU A 131 3.17 -6.04 -10.94
C GLU A 131 4.13 -7.20 -11.26
N PHE A 132 5.30 -7.22 -10.61
CA PHE A 132 6.37 -8.17 -10.94
C PHE A 132 6.43 -9.40 -10.03
N LEU A 133 5.82 -9.35 -8.84
CA LEU A 133 5.82 -10.46 -7.90
C LEU A 133 4.39 -10.88 -7.56
N PRO A 134 4.05 -12.18 -7.70
CA PRO A 134 2.72 -12.66 -7.37
C PRO A 134 2.45 -12.47 -5.88
N SER A 135 1.24 -12.00 -5.56
CA SER A 135 0.73 -12.02 -4.19
C SER A 135 0.47 -13.46 -3.78
N THR A 136 1.11 -13.90 -2.69
CA THR A 136 0.91 -15.23 -2.12
C THR A 136 0.40 -15.12 -0.69
N LEU A 137 -0.15 -16.20 -0.14
CA LEU A 137 -0.60 -16.20 1.26
C LEU A 137 0.52 -15.75 2.22
N ALA A 138 1.76 -16.17 1.94
CA ALA A 138 2.91 -15.77 2.74
C ALA A 138 3.17 -14.25 2.67
N SER A 139 3.13 -13.63 1.49
CA SER A 139 3.32 -12.18 1.37
C SER A 139 2.20 -11.38 2.04
N GLU A 140 0.95 -11.87 1.96
CA GLU A 140 -0.20 -11.25 2.61
C GLU A 140 -0.07 -11.28 4.14
N LEU A 141 0.33 -12.42 4.72
CA LEU A 141 0.56 -12.55 6.16
C LEU A 141 1.73 -11.70 6.65
N ILE A 142 2.82 -11.63 5.88
CA ILE A 142 3.97 -10.76 6.20
C ILE A 142 3.53 -9.30 6.21
N GLN A 143 2.79 -8.84 5.18
CA GLN A 143 2.31 -7.46 5.12
C GLN A 143 1.36 -7.14 6.29
N LEU A 144 0.46 -8.05 6.64
CA LEU A 144 -0.41 -7.93 7.81
C LEU A 144 0.40 -7.83 9.10
N GLY A 145 1.40 -8.70 9.28
CA GLY A 145 2.31 -8.69 10.43
C GLY A 145 3.07 -7.37 10.55
N VAL A 146 3.64 -6.87 9.44
CA VAL A 146 4.30 -5.57 9.38
C VAL A 146 3.33 -4.47 9.79
N MET A 147 2.13 -4.41 9.19
CA MET A 147 1.13 -3.41 9.55
C MET A 147 0.81 -3.43 11.04
N ILE A 148 0.59 -4.61 11.64
CA ILE A 148 0.30 -4.75 13.08
C ILE A 148 1.46 -4.21 13.92
N VAL A 149 2.70 -4.59 13.59
CA VAL A 149 3.89 -4.10 14.28
C VAL A 149 3.98 -2.57 14.20
N LEU A 150 3.74 -1.97 13.03
CA LEU A 150 3.75 -0.52 12.86
C LEU A 150 2.65 0.16 13.70
N ILE A 151 1.43 -0.39 13.71
CA ILE A 151 0.32 0.11 14.53
C ILE A 151 0.70 0.12 16.02
N LEU A 152 1.28 -0.99 16.51
CA LEU A 152 1.63 -1.19 17.91
C LEU A 152 2.80 -0.31 18.35
N THR A 153 3.89 -0.29 17.57
CA THR A 153 5.12 0.44 17.91
C THR A 153 4.90 1.94 17.95
N ASP A 154 4.12 2.49 17.02
CA ASP A 154 3.82 3.92 16.95
C ASP A 154 2.50 4.30 17.66
N ARG A 155 1.84 3.34 18.31
CA ARG A 155 0.56 3.53 19.02
C ARG A 155 -0.44 4.31 18.17
N MET A 156 -0.66 3.88 16.93
CA MET A 156 -1.44 4.64 15.93
C MET A 156 -2.90 4.91 16.34
N TRP A 157 -3.40 4.28 17.40
CA TRP A 157 -4.70 4.57 18.01
C TRP A 157 -4.72 5.85 18.86
N LYS A 158 -3.57 6.37 19.31
CA LYS A 158 -3.46 7.63 20.06
C LYS A 158 -3.30 8.82 19.13
N LYS A 159 -3.93 9.93 19.46
CA LYS A 159 -3.76 11.19 18.72
C LYS A 159 -2.44 11.86 19.11
N LYS A 160 -1.81 12.60 18.20
CA LYS A 160 -0.49 13.23 18.43
C LYS A 160 -0.44 14.14 19.67
N LYS A 161 -1.57 14.75 20.08
CA LYS A 161 -1.67 15.54 21.33
C LYS A 161 -1.54 14.68 22.59
N GLU A 162 -2.02 13.44 22.56
CA GLU A 162 -2.00 12.48 23.67
C GLU A 162 -0.63 11.81 23.84
N LEU A 163 0.21 11.83 22.81
CA LEU A 163 1.58 11.30 22.89
C LEU A 163 2.57 12.25 23.55
N LYS A 164 2.23 13.53 23.71
CA LYS A 164 3.07 14.54 24.38
C LYS A 164 2.82 14.64 25.89
N SER A 165 1.80 13.95 26.39
CA SER A 165 1.37 13.97 27.80
C SER A 165 1.78 12.74 28.60
N ASP A 166 2.42 11.76 27.96
CA ASP A 166 2.98 10.54 28.55
C ASP A 166 4.51 10.66 28.65
#